data_AF-A0A7W2UP69-F1
#
_entry.id   AF-A0A7W2UP69-F1
#
_cell.length_a   1.000
_cell.length_b   1.000
_cell.length_c   1.000
_cell.angle_alpha   90.00
_cell.angle_beta   90.00
_cell.angle_gamma   90.00
#
_symmetry.space_group_name_H-M   'P 1'
#
loop_
_entity.id
_entity.type
_entity.pdbx_description
1 polymer ?
#
loop_
_entity_poly.entity_id
_entity_poly.type
_entity_poly.pdbx_seq_one_letter_code
_entity_poly.pdbx_strand_id
1 'polypeptide(L)'
;MDRRGFLRGAAALSTAGLVTAVGGTATATAAPPRPTAAQDWLSAIADATPVQRLTLPGTHDSGARFGGPWTECQNTAIADQLASGIRFLDIRCRAFDNAFPIHHGAFYQHLNFDDVLGACRSFLSAHPSETVLMRVKQEYSEESAAEFRRIFDSYLDDKGWRPLFRLDSTLPTLGQARGRVVLLADSDNMPGVRYGDGALFDIQDDYMAEPIGKYPKIEAQFRKAAAQPGKLFMNYVSTAALLPPRSNADRLNPRVKSFLEGAEAQSWTGLGIVPMDFPNTTSGLVDALVRHNPAG
;
A
#
# COMPACT_ATOMS: atom_id res chain seq x y z
N MET A 1 -25.88 58.64 -25.02
CA MET A 1 -25.52 59.86 -25.79
C MET A 1 -24.12 59.66 -26.36
N ASP A 2 -23.98 59.81 -27.68
CA ASP A 2 -22.79 60.08 -28.52
C ASP A 2 -21.49 59.25 -28.35
N ARG A 3 -21.07 58.50 -29.39
CA ARG A 3 -20.00 58.82 -30.38
C ARG A 3 -18.58 58.55 -29.85
N ARG A 4 -17.58 58.02 -30.57
CA ARG A 4 -17.24 57.85 -32.00
C ARG A 4 -15.98 56.96 -32.05
N GLY A 5 -15.75 56.25 -33.15
CA GLY A 5 -14.40 55.88 -33.58
C GLY A 5 -14.42 54.92 -34.77
N PHE A 6 -14.08 55.43 -35.95
CA PHE A 6 -14.20 54.80 -37.27
C PHE A 6 -12.80 54.69 -37.91
N LEU A 7 -12.69 53.82 -38.94
CA LEU A 7 -11.68 53.67 -40.02
C LEU A 7 -10.94 52.31 -39.99
N ARG A 8 -11.24 51.38 -40.92
CA ARG A 8 -10.74 51.25 -42.32
C ARG A 8 -9.21 51.13 -42.35
N GLY A 9 -8.56 50.12 -42.94
CA GLY A 9 -8.92 48.97 -43.76
C GLY A 9 -7.63 48.45 -44.41
N ALA A 10 -7.64 47.26 -45.01
CA ALA A 10 -6.85 46.89 -46.19
C ALA A 10 -7.04 45.39 -46.48
N ALA A 11 -7.59 45.09 -47.65
CA ALA A 11 -7.56 43.77 -48.26
C ALA A 11 -6.18 43.54 -48.89
N ALA A 12 -5.66 42.32 -48.76
CA ALA A 12 -4.65 41.78 -49.65
C ALA A 12 -5.17 40.44 -50.17
N LEU A 13 -5.46 40.40 -51.48
CA LEU A 13 -5.65 39.16 -52.21
C LEU A 13 -4.27 38.51 -52.41
N SER A 14 -4.17 37.21 -52.10
CA SER A 14 -3.13 36.35 -52.66
C SER A 14 -3.77 35.07 -53.17
N THR A 15 -3.47 34.82 -54.43
CA THR A 15 -3.87 33.71 -55.28
C THR A 15 -3.02 32.46 -55.04
N ALA A 16 -3.65 31.31 -55.28
CA ALA A 16 -3.09 30.04 -55.73
C ALA A 16 -2.16 29.24 -54.79
N GLY A 17 -2.59 28.01 -54.50
CA GLY A 17 -1.77 26.95 -53.93
C GLY A 17 -2.60 25.75 -53.49
N LEU A 18 -3.19 25.02 -54.45
CA LEU A 18 -3.73 23.69 -54.18
C LEU A 18 -2.56 22.76 -53.86
N VAL A 19 -2.39 22.39 -52.60
CA VAL A 19 -1.56 21.24 -52.21
C VAL A 19 -2.48 20.22 -51.56
N THR A 20 -2.77 19.16 -52.31
CA THR A 20 -3.39 17.94 -51.81
C THR A 20 -2.43 17.26 -50.85
N ALA A 21 -2.59 17.50 -49.54
CA ALA A 21 -1.97 16.68 -48.52
C ALA A 21 -2.98 15.62 -48.07
N VAL A 22 -2.70 14.36 -48.41
CA VAL A 22 -3.39 13.18 -47.86
C VAL A 22 -3.04 13.12 -46.38
N GLY A 23 -3.87 13.71 -45.54
CA GLY A 23 -3.74 13.66 -44.08
C GLY A 23 -4.11 12.29 -43.56
N GLY A 24 -3.14 11.38 -43.48
CA GLY A 24 -3.26 10.18 -42.67
C GLY A 24 -3.36 10.60 -41.19
N THR A 25 -4.50 10.39 -40.57
CA THR A 25 -4.68 10.53 -39.12
C THR A 25 -3.94 9.39 -38.44
N ALA A 26 -2.65 9.58 -38.17
CA ALA A 26 -1.93 8.75 -37.22
C ALA A 26 -2.49 9.03 -35.82
N THR A 27 -3.36 8.15 -35.33
CA THR A 27 -3.69 8.10 -33.91
C THR A 27 -2.42 7.74 -33.16
N ALA A 28 -1.78 8.72 -32.54
CA ALA A 28 -0.72 8.49 -31.59
C ALA A 28 -1.34 7.78 -30.38
N THR A 29 -1.26 6.44 -30.37
CA THR A 29 -1.49 5.67 -29.15
C THR A 29 -0.41 6.08 -28.15
N ALA A 30 -0.80 6.80 -27.11
CA ALA A 30 0.08 7.07 -25.99
C ALA A 30 0.60 5.73 -25.46
N ALA A 31 1.92 5.56 -25.47
CA ALA A 31 2.54 4.44 -24.78
C ALA A 31 2.10 4.49 -23.30
N PRO A 32 1.81 3.34 -22.66
CA PRO A 32 1.50 3.33 -21.24
C PRO A 32 2.64 4.04 -20.48
N PRO A 33 2.32 4.79 -19.40
CA PRO A 33 3.34 5.46 -18.62
C PRO A 33 4.42 4.45 -18.25
N ARG A 34 5.67 4.78 -18.55
CA ARG A 34 6.81 3.95 -18.16
C ARG A 34 6.77 3.86 -16.64
N PRO A 35 6.68 2.66 -16.05
CA PRO A 35 6.68 2.53 -14.61
C PRO A 35 7.93 3.21 -14.07
N THR A 36 7.75 4.04 -13.06
CA THR A 36 8.89 4.58 -12.32
C THR A 36 9.55 3.41 -11.58
N ALA A 37 10.84 3.49 -11.30
CA ALA A 37 11.55 2.46 -10.53
C ALA A 37 10.84 2.13 -9.19
N ALA A 38 10.03 3.06 -8.66
CA ALA A 38 9.23 2.88 -7.44
C ALA A 38 7.97 2.00 -7.63
N GLN A 39 7.47 1.80 -8.85
CA GLN A 39 6.24 1.03 -9.10
C GLN A 39 6.50 -0.46 -9.38
N ASP A 40 7.66 -0.80 -9.94
CA ASP A 40 8.04 -2.18 -10.26
C ASP A 40 9.29 -2.62 -9.48
N TRP A 41 9.46 -2.16 -8.25
CA TRP A 41 10.71 -2.39 -7.52
C TRP A 41 10.93 -3.87 -7.15
N LEU A 42 9.87 -4.68 -7.04
CA LEU A 42 10.01 -6.13 -6.81
C LEU A 42 10.48 -6.87 -8.08
N SER A 43 10.40 -6.26 -9.27
CA SER A 43 10.89 -6.87 -10.51
C SER A 43 12.38 -7.20 -10.49
N ALA A 44 13.17 -6.48 -9.68
CA ALA A 44 14.62 -6.65 -9.56
C ALA A 44 15.04 -7.76 -8.58
N ILE A 45 14.09 -8.45 -7.94
CA ILE A 45 14.37 -9.48 -6.91
C ILE A 45 14.03 -10.85 -7.48
N ALA A 46 14.86 -11.86 -7.23
CA ALA A 46 14.64 -13.22 -7.76
C ALA A 46 13.36 -13.89 -7.21
N ASP A 47 12.67 -14.65 -8.06
CA ASP A 47 11.43 -15.38 -7.73
C ASP A 47 11.57 -16.39 -6.58
N ALA A 48 12.77 -16.94 -6.39
CA ALA A 48 13.08 -17.87 -5.31
C ALA A 48 13.16 -17.20 -3.93
N THR A 49 13.21 -15.87 -3.86
CA THR A 49 13.32 -15.11 -2.61
C THR A 49 12.07 -15.33 -1.74
N PRO A 50 12.20 -15.89 -0.53
CA PRO A 50 11.06 -15.99 0.39
C PRO A 50 10.56 -14.60 0.80
N VAL A 51 9.24 -14.41 0.98
CA VAL A 51 8.70 -13.11 1.41
C VAL A 51 9.24 -12.66 2.77
N GLN A 52 9.67 -13.59 3.62
CA GLN A 52 10.36 -13.34 4.90
C GLN A 52 11.72 -12.64 4.74
N ARG A 53 12.29 -12.66 3.54
CA ARG A 53 13.58 -12.02 3.21
C ARG A 53 13.41 -10.65 2.57
N LEU A 54 12.17 -10.15 2.46
CA LEU A 54 11.87 -8.85 1.89
C LEU A 54 11.74 -7.79 2.99
N THR A 55 12.05 -6.55 2.62
CA THR A 55 11.67 -5.35 3.35
C THR A 55 10.51 -4.71 2.60
N LEU A 56 9.30 -4.77 3.17
CA LEU A 56 8.07 -4.33 2.52
C LEU A 56 7.55 -3.04 3.20
N PRO A 57 7.60 -1.89 2.53
CA PRO A 57 6.90 -0.70 2.98
C PRO A 57 5.39 -0.97 3.09
N GLY A 58 4.80 -0.59 4.22
CA GLY A 58 3.39 -0.83 4.52
C GLY A 58 2.68 0.40 5.06
N THR A 59 1.36 0.39 4.98
CA THR A 59 0.51 1.40 5.63
C THR A 59 -0.31 0.75 6.74
N HIS A 60 -0.29 1.37 7.93
CA HIS A 60 -1.21 1.03 9.02
C HIS A 60 -2.59 1.62 8.71
N ASP A 61 -3.64 0.83 8.99
CA ASP A 61 -5.04 1.16 8.72
C ASP A 61 -5.21 1.86 7.36
N SER A 62 -4.86 1.15 6.28
CA SER A 62 -4.55 1.73 4.97
C SER A 62 -5.69 2.53 4.36
N GLY A 63 -6.94 2.24 4.75
CA GLY A 63 -8.13 2.96 4.31
C GLY A 63 -8.48 4.17 5.17
N ALA A 64 -7.87 4.34 6.35
CA ALA A 64 -8.28 5.31 7.36
C ALA A 64 -7.88 6.76 6.99
N ARG A 65 -8.74 7.42 6.22
CA ARG A 65 -8.55 8.75 5.63
C ARG A 65 -9.56 9.79 6.10
N PHE A 66 -10.53 9.38 6.92
CA PHE A 66 -11.63 10.22 7.36
C PHE A 66 -11.98 9.96 8.84
N GLY A 67 -12.74 10.88 9.44
CA GLY A 67 -13.16 10.80 10.83
C GLY A 67 -12.35 11.69 11.78
N GLY A 68 -11.43 12.52 11.25
CA GLY A 68 -10.72 13.54 12.01
C GLY A 68 -9.35 13.09 12.56
N PRO A 69 -8.63 14.00 13.23
CA PRO A 69 -7.20 13.82 13.51
C PRO A 69 -6.82 12.61 14.38
N TRP A 70 -7.76 12.02 15.13
CA TRP A 70 -7.52 10.83 15.97
C TRP A 70 -7.83 9.51 15.24
N THR A 71 -8.44 9.59 14.07
CA THR A 71 -8.88 8.44 13.27
C THR A 71 -8.08 8.34 11.97
N GLU A 72 -7.63 9.47 11.42
CA GLU A 72 -6.90 9.48 10.16
C GLU A 72 -5.47 8.96 10.33
N CYS A 73 -5.14 7.90 9.59
CA CYS A 73 -3.82 7.28 9.52
C CYS A 73 -3.14 7.51 8.17
N GLN A 74 -3.93 7.79 7.13
CA GLN A 74 -3.47 8.00 5.76
C GLN A 74 -4.16 9.22 5.14
N ASN A 75 -3.50 9.89 4.20
CA ASN A 75 -4.11 10.94 3.37
C ASN A 75 -4.04 10.62 1.86
N THR A 76 -3.68 9.39 1.52
CA THR A 76 -3.53 8.87 0.14
C THR A 76 -4.51 7.73 -0.11
N ALA A 77 -5.06 7.64 -1.32
CA ALA A 77 -5.91 6.51 -1.68
C ALA A 77 -5.07 5.22 -1.82
N ILE A 78 -5.71 4.05 -1.76
CA ILE A 78 -5.02 2.75 -1.91
C ILE A 78 -4.20 2.69 -3.20
N ALA A 79 -4.73 3.19 -4.32
CA ALA A 79 -4.01 3.23 -5.58
C ALA A 79 -2.73 4.08 -5.51
N ASP A 80 -2.78 5.24 -4.85
CA ASP A 80 -1.62 6.13 -4.69
C ASP A 80 -0.57 5.51 -3.76
N GLN A 81 -1.01 4.80 -2.71
CA GLN A 81 -0.11 4.07 -1.82
C GLN A 81 0.68 3.01 -2.61
N LEU A 82 0.00 2.19 -3.41
CA LEU A 82 0.64 1.17 -4.26
C LEU A 82 1.59 1.81 -5.28
N ALA A 83 1.16 2.90 -5.93
CA ALA A 83 1.97 3.64 -6.90
C ALA A 83 3.22 4.30 -6.27
N SER A 84 3.21 4.53 -4.96
CA SER A 84 4.33 5.09 -4.19
C SER A 84 5.32 4.05 -3.67
N GLY A 85 5.06 2.75 -3.91
CA GLY A 85 5.94 1.64 -3.50
C GLY A 85 5.46 0.84 -2.29
N ILE A 86 4.29 1.16 -1.72
CA ILE A 86 3.68 0.36 -0.65
C ILE A 86 3.29 -1.03 -1.18
N ARG A 87 3.65 -2.08 -0.43
CA ARG A 87 3.35 -3.50 -0.76
C ARG A 87 2.70 -4.26 0.38
N PHE A 88 2.45 -3.60 1.51
CA PHE A 88 1.61 -4.12 2.59
C PHE A 88 0.45 -3.18 2.90
N LEU A 89 -0.75 -3.74 3.01
CA LEU A 89 -1.96 -3.02 3.39
C LEU A 89 -2.58 -3.65 4.65
N ASP A 90 -2.84 -2.85 5.68
CA ASP A 90 -3.63 -3.20 6.86
C ASP A 90 -5.09 -2.80 6.62
N ILE A 91 -5.92 -3.76 6.21
CA ILE A 91 -7.31 -3.54 5.83
C ILE A 91 -8.24 -4.02 6.95
N ARG A 92 -9.02 -3.07 7.47
CA ARG A 92 -9.90 -3.27 8.62
C ARG A 92 -11.36 -3.22 8.18
N CYS A 93 -11.98 -4.39 8.18
CA CYS A 93 -13.32 -4.61 7.67
C CYS A 93 -14.31 -4.68 8.82
N ARG A 94 -15.37 -3.87 8.76
CA ARG A 94 -16.55 -4.11 9.58
C ARG A 94 -17.44 -5.12 8.89
N ALA A 95 -17.81 -6.21 9.55
CA ALA A 95 -18.87 -7.08 9.06
C ALA A 95 -20.22 -6.38 9.27
N PHE A 96 -20.89 -6.04 8.16
CA PHE A 96 -22.16 -5.33 8.20
C PHE A 96 -22.97 -5.62 6.93
N ASP A 97 -24.22 -6.07 7.08
CA ASP A 97 -25.16 -6.33 5.97
C ASP A 97 -24.55 -7.10 4.78
N ASN A 98 -23.87 -8.23 5.06
CA ASN A 98 -23.18 -9.06 4.06
C ASN A 98 -22.07 -8.35 3.26
N ALA A 99 -21.52 -7.26 3.79
CA ALA A 99 -20.46 -6.51 3.17
C ALA A 99 -19.34 -6.19 4.15
N PHE A 100 -18.23 -5.72 3.59
CA PHE A 100 -17.08 -5.21 4.32
C PHE A 100 -16.81 -3.74 4.00
N PRO A 101 -17.58 -2.81 4.59
CA PRO A 101 -17.14 -1.42 4.70
C PRO A 101 -15.84 -1.31 5.50
N ILE A 102 -14.95 -0.43 5.06
CA ILE A 102 -13.66 -0.19 5.71
C ILE A 102 -13.83 0.81 6.85
N HIS A 103 -13.26 0.48 8.01
CA HIS A 103 -13.46 1.20 9.27
C HIS A 103 -12.16 1.41 10.02
N HIS A 104 -12.11 2.50 10.79
CA HIS A 104 -11.20 2.65 11.93
C HIS A 104 -12.06 2.89 13.17
N GLY A 105 -12.16 1.88 14.03
CA GLY A 105 -13.18 1.85 15.08
C GLY A 105 -14.57 2.15 14.52
N ALA A 106 -15.29 3.06 15.18
CA ALA A 106 -16.65 3.41 14.79
C ALA A 106 -16.78 4.13 13.43
N PHE A 107 -15.69 4.63 12.87
CA PHE A 107 -15.72 5.57 11.77
C PHE A 107 -15.60 4.85 10.42
N TYR A 108 -16.66 4.91 9.62
CA TYR A 108 -16.64 4.49 8.23
C TYR A 108 -15.69 5.36 7.41
N GLN A 109 -14.86 4.73 6.59
CA GLN A 109 -13.78 5.40 5.85
C GLN A 109 -14.15 5.72 4.39
N HIS A 110 -15.45 5.76 4.07
CA HIS A 110 -15.96 6.06 2.74
C HIS A 110 -15.39 5.16 1.64
N LEU A 111 -15.13 3.90 1.98
CA LEU A 111 -14.50 2.87 1.15
C LEU A 111 -15.03 1.50 1.55
N ASN A 112 -15.29 0.62 0.58
CA ASN A 112 -15.62 -0.78 0.83
C ASN A 112 -14.48 -1.70 0.37
N PHE A 113 -14.51 -2.95 0.80
CA PHE A 113 -13.48 -3.93 0.44
C PHE A 113 -13.37 -4.14 -1.08
N ASP A 114 -14.48 -4.08 -1.84
CA ASP A 114 -14.46 -4.16 -3.31
C ASP A 114 -13.60 -3.05 -3.94
N ASP A 115 -13.60 -1.85 -3.38
CA ASP A 115 -12.78 -0.73 -3.86
C ASP A 115 -11.28 -0.98 -3.62
N VAL A 116 -10.94 -1.56 -2.46
CA VAL A 116 -9.56 -1.98 -2.14
C VAL A 116 -9.08 -3.06 -3.11
N LEU A 117 -9.91 -4.08 -3.35
CA LEU A 117 -9.60 -5.18 -4.27
C LEU A 117 -9.51 -4.68 -5.72
N GLY A 118 -10.37 -3.74 -6.12
CA GLY A 118 -10.31 -3.08 -7.42
C GLY A 118 -8.98 -2.34 -7.63
N ALA A 119 -8.51 -1.59 -6.63
CA ALA A 119 -7.21 -0.93 -6.67
C ALA A 119 -6.05 -1.94 -6.78
N CYS A 120 -6.06 -2.99 -5.96
CA CYS A 120 -5.04 -4.04 -6.00
C CYS A 120 -5.01 -4.78 -7.33
N ARG A 121 -6.17 -5.19 -7.87
CA ARG A 121 -6.27 -5.85 -9.18
C ARG A 121 -5.72 -4.97 -10.29
N SER A 122 -6.10 -3.68 -10.30
CA SER A 122 -5.66 -2.75 -11.33
C SER A 122 -4.14 -2.57 -11.29
N PHE A 123 -3.58 -2.39 -10.09
CA PHE A 123 -2.14 -2.27 -9.88
C PHE A 123 -1.40 -3.55 -10.31
N LEU A 124 -1.78 -4.72 -9.80
CA LEU A 124 -1.10 -5.99 -10.10
C LEU A 124 -1.25 -6.44 -11.56
N SER A 125 -2.30 -6.00 -12.26
CA SER A 125 -2.46 -6.24 -13.70
C SER A 125 -1.51 -5.36 -14.53
N ALA A 126 -1.27 -4.12 -14.09
CA ALA A 126 -0.33 -3.20 -14.73
C ALA A 126 1.14 -3.53 -14.38
N HIS A 127 1.36 -4.11 -13.20
CA HIS A 127 2.66 -4.37 -12.59
C HIS A 127 2.76 -5.85 -12.18
N PRO A 128 2.79 -6.80 -13.14
CA PRO A 128 2.69 -8.23 -12.84
C PRO A 128 3.92 -8.79 -12.10
N SER A 129 5.02 -8.04 -12.04
CA SER A 129 6.15 -8.39 -11.19
C SER A 129 5.85 -8.19 -9.70
N GLU A 130 4.86 -7.37 -9.35
CA GLU A 130 4.63 -6.98 -7.96
C GLU A 130 3.71 -7.96 -7.24
N THR A 131 3.65 -7.85 -5.91
CA THR A 131 2.67 -8.55 -5.05
C THR A 131 2.18 -7.59 -3.98
N VAL A 132 1.00 -7.83 -3.41
CA VAL A 132 0.53 -7.09 -2.23
C VAL A 132 0.29 -8.08 -1.10
N LEU A 133 0.87 -7.83 0.07
CA LEU A 133 0.50 -8.53 1.31
C LEU A 133 -0.64 -7.74 1.97
N MET A 134 -1.76 -8.39 2.25
CA MET A 134 -2.93 -7.71 2.77
C MET A 134 -3.37 -8.39 4.06
N ARG A 135 -3.25 -7.67 5.18
CA ARG A 135 -3.91 -8.06 6.41
C ARG A 135 -5.39 -7.72 6.30
N VAL A 136 -6.25 -8.70 6.58
CA VAL A 136 -7.70 -8.52 6.68
C VAL A 136 -8.12 -8.85 8.11
N LYS A 137 -8.60 -7.83 8.81
CA LYS A 137 -8.99 -7.89 10.23
C LYS A 137 -10.44 -7.45 10.39
N GLN A 138 -11.19 -8.09 11.28
CA GLN A 138 -12.50 -7.59 11.72
C GLN A 138 -12.35 -6.34 12.58
N GLU A 139 -13.16 -5.33 12.31
CA GLU A 139 -13.17 -4.03 12.98
C GLU A 139 -14.60 -3.63 13.33
N TYR A 140 -14.81 -3.09 14.53
CA TYR A 140 -16.09 -2.48 14.95
C TYR A 140 -17.36 -3.29 14.63
N SER A 141 -17.28 -4.60 14.85
CA SER A 141 -18.39 -5.55 14.75
C SER A 141 -18.14 -6.72 15.71
N GLU A 142 -19.22 -7.28 16.24
CA GLU A 142 -19.19 -8.44 17.16
C GLU A 142 -19.60 -9.74 16.44
N GLU A 143 -19.58 -9.73 15.11
CA GLU A 143 -19.90 -10.91 14.30
C GLU A 143 -18.93 -12.05 14.59
N SER A 144 -19.46 -13.28 14.55
CA SER A 144 -18.65 -14.47 14.76
C SER A 144 -17.61 -14.65 13.66
N ALA A 145 -16.50 -15.34 13.96
CA ALA A 145 -15.50 -15.69 12.95
C ALA A 145 -16.10 -16.49 11.76
N ALA A 146 -17.11 -17.33 12.03
CA ALA A 146 -17.82 -18.06 10.98
C ALA A 146 -18.61 -17.13 10.06
N GLU A 147 -19.24 -16.09 10.61
CA GLU A 147 -19.98 -15.10 9.84
C GLU A 147 -19.04 -14.19 9.03
N PHE A 148 -17.97 -13.70 9.65
CA PHE A 148 -16.93 -12.96 8.95
C PHE A 148 -16.34 -13.78 7.79
N ARG A 149 -16.04 -15.05 8.04
CA ARG A 149 -15.58 -15.98 7.00
C ARG A 149 -16.61 -16.14 5.88
N ARG A 150 -17.89 -16.33 6.21
CA ARG A 150 -18.97 -16.48 5.22
C ARG A 150 -19.07 -15.24 4.33
N ILE A 151 -18.99 -14.04 4.91
CA ILE A 151 -18.97 -12.79 4.13
C ILE A 151 -17.74 -12.77 3.22
N PHE A 152 -16.55 -13.10 3.73
CA PHE A 152 -15.33 -13.15 2.90
C PHE A 152 -15.42 -14.16 1.75
N ASP A 153 -15.99 -15.35 1.99
CA ASP A 153 -16.19 -16.34 0.93
C ASP A 153 -17.11 -15.82 -0.18
N SER A 154 -18.13 -15.00 0.14
CA SER A 154 -18.95 -14.34 -0.89
C SER A 154 -18.13 -13.39 -1.77
N TYR A 155 -17.10 -12.73 -1.23
CA TYR A 155 -16.17 -11.95 -2.06
C TYR A 155 -15.37 -12.85 -2.99
N LEU A 156 -14.88 -13.99 -2.50
CA LEU A 156 -14.09 -14.91 -3.30
C LEU A 156 -14.90 -15.52 -4.45
N ASP A 157 -16.08 -16.06 -4.12
CA ASP A 157 -16.80 -16.98 -4.99
C ASP A 157 -17.98 -16.30 -5.71
N ASP A 158 -18.83 -15.56 -4.98
CA ASP A 158 -19.99 -14.89 -5.59
C ASP A 158 -19.59 -13.63 -6.38
N LYS A 159 -18.65 -12.84 -5.83
CA LYS A 159 -18.12 -11.63 -6.50
C LYS A 159 -16.92 -11.92 -7.40
N GLY A 160 -16.41 -13.15 -7.40
CA GLY A 160 -15.35 -13.61 -8.31
C GLY A 160 -13.96 -13.05 -8.01
N TRP A 161 -13.67 -12.62 -6.78
CA TRP A 161 -12.34 -12.11 -6.43
C TRP A 161 -11.31 -13.21 -6.15
N ARG A 162 -11.70 -14.48 -6.07
CA ARG A 162 -10.79 -15.61 -5.78
C ARG A 162 -9.49 -15.59 -6.60
N PRO A 163 -9.49 -15.35 -7.92
CA PRO A 163 -8.24 -15.31 -8.68
C PRO A 163 -7.27 -14.23 -8.22
N LEU A 164 -7.71 -13.12 -7.62
CA LEU A 164 -6.79 -12.09 -7.15
C LEU A 164 -5.88 -12.60 -6.01
N PHE A 165 -6.32 -13.59 -5.24
CA PHE A 165 -5.65 -13.99 -4.01
C PHE A 165 -4.73 -15.20 -4.15
N ARG A 166 -3.65 -15.17 -3.36
CA ARG A 166 -2.93 -16.34 -2.89
C ARG A 166 -3.53 -16.71 -1.53
N LEU A 167 -4.06 -17.93 -1.40
CA LEU A 167 -4.87 -18.34 -0.24
C LEU A 167 -4.35 -19.55 0.57
N ASP A 168 -3.24 -20.21 0.24
CA ASP A 168 -2.71 -21.25 1.13
C ASP A 168 -2.09 -20.65 2.40
N SER A 169 -2.04 -21.47 3.43
CA SER A 169 -1.66 -21.10 4.79
C SER A 169 -0.17 -20.85 5.01
N THR A 170 0.67 -21.12 4.01
CA THR A 170 2.12 -20.95 4.07
C THR A 170 2.57 -19.66 3.41
N LEU A 171 3.62 -19.06 3.98
CA LEU A 171 4.30 -17.92 3.39
C LEU A 171 4.96 -18.33 2.05
N PRO A 172 4.68 -17.60 0.95
CA PRO A 172 5.16 -17.96 -0.38
C PRO A 172 6.61 -17.48 -0.64
N THR A 173 7.21 -17.96 -1.72
CA THR A 173 8.29 -17.22 -2.39
C THR A 173 7.74 -16.04 -3.17
N LEU A 174 8.57 -15.08 -3.56
CA LEU A 174 8.16 -13.92 -4.33
C LEU A 174 7.50 -14.36 -5.64
N GLY A 175 8.07 -15.32 -6.37
CA GLY A 175 7.50 -15.85 -7.62
C GLY A 175 6.10 -16.44 -7.45
N GLN A 176 5.83 -17.10 -6.32
CA GLN A 176 4.49 -17.62 -5.99
C GLN A 176 3.50 -16.50 -5.62
N ALA A 177 3.99 -15.33 -5.20
CA ALA A 177 3.20 -14.19 -4.78
C ALA A 177 2.89 -13.21 -5.92
N ARG A 178 3.75 -13.13 -6.96
CA ARG A 178 3.62 -12.13 -8.04
C ARG A 178 2.25 -12.15 -8.71
N GLY A 179 1.75 -10.96 -9.01
CA GLY A 179 0.43 -10.75 -9.62
C GLY A 179 -0.75 -11.07 -8.69
N ARG A 180 -0.51 -11.37 -7.41
CA ARG A 180 -1.55 -11.75 -6.45
C ARG A 180 -1.51 -10.90 -5.18
N VAL A 181 -2.62 -10.95 -4.45
CA VAL A 181 -2.71 -10.51 -3.06
C VAL A 181 -2.45 -11.71 -2.16
N VAL A 182 -1.36 -11.69 -1.40
CA VAL A 182 -1.09 -12.65 -0.33
C VAL A 182 -1.92 -12.28 0.88
N LEU A 183 -2.94 -13.09 1.17
CA LEU A 183 -3.84 -12.85 2.29
C LEU A 183 -3.17 -13.19 3.62
N LEU A 184 -3.12 -12.22 4.52
CA LEU A 184 -2.77 -12.39 5.93
C LEU A 184 -4.07 -12.32 6.74
N ALA A 185 -4.57 -13.48 7.15
CA ALA A 185 -5.85 -13.63 7.81
C ALA A 185 -5.75 -13.28 9.30
N ASP A 186 -6.39 -12.19 9.73
CA ASP A 186 -6.53 -11.79 11.12
C ASP A 186 -7.99 -11.92 11.60
N SER A 187 -8.51 -13.12 11.39
CA SER A 187 -9.76 -13.64 11.92
C SER A 187 -9.70 -15.16 11.83
N ASP A 188 -10.30 -15.86 12.78
CA ASP A 188 -10.24 -17.32 12.81
C ASP A 188 -10.94 -17.94 11.60
N ASN A 189 -10.46 -19.11 11.17
CA ASN A 189 -11.00 -19.89 10.05
C ASN A 189 -11.01 -19.18 8.68
N MET A 190 -10.35 -18.03 8.54
CA MET A 190 -10.09 -17.41 7.25
C MET A 190 -9.03 -18.18 6.45
N PRO A 191 -9.13 -18.24 5.11
CA PRO A 191 -8.06 -18.80 4.28
C PRO A 191 -6.83 -17.87 4.30
N GLY A 192 -5.71 -18.31 3.73
CA GLY A 192 -4.47 -17.55 3.71
C GLY A 192 -3.59 -17.80 4.93
N VAL A 193 -2.53 -17.00 5.04
CA VAL A 193 -1.54 -17.11 6.11
C VAL A 193 -2.14 -16.57 7.40
N ARG A 194 -2.18 -17.37 8.47
CA ARG A 194 -2.70 -16.92 9.77
C ARG A 194 -1.81 -15.82 10.35
N TYR A 195 -2.32 -14.59 10.37
CA TYR A 195 -1.63 -13.45 10.96
C TYR A 195 -1.40 -13.70 12.46
N GLY A 196 -0.21 -13.33 12.96
CA GLY A 196 0.13 -13.50 14.38
C GLY A 196 0.47 -14.93 14.81
N ASP A 197 0.53 -15.91 13.89
CA ASP A 197 1.12 -17.22 14.20
C ASP A 197 2.59 -17.04 14.59
N GLY A 198 2.93 -17.30 15.86
CA GLY A 198 4.27 -17.10 16.40
C GLY A 198 5.35 -17.97 15.77
N ALA A 199 4.99 -19.04 15.05
CA ALA A 199 5.93 -19.80 14.24
C ALA A 199 6.34 -19.06 12.96
N LEU A 200 5.44 -18.23 12.41
CA LEU A 200 5.65 -17.50 11.15
C LEU A 200 6.02 -16.04 11.37
N PHE A 201 5.52 -15.40 12.43
CA PHE A 201 5.62 -13.96 12.67
C PHE A 201 6.44 -13.60 13.91
N ASP A 202 7.06 -12.42 13.84
CA ASP A 202 7.61 -11.70 14.99
C ASP A 202 7.14 -10.25 14.91
N ILE A 203 6.27 -9.85 15.84
CA ILE A 203 5.49 -8.61 15.72
C ILE A 203 5.86 -7.64 16.85
N GLN A 204 6.30 -6.44 16.47
CA GLN A 204 6.35 -5.27 17.33
C GLN A 204 5.14 -4.39 17.00
N ASP A 205 4.17 -4.33 17.91
CA ASP A 205 2.95 -3.51 17.77
C ASP A 205 2.55 -2.88 19.12
N ASP A 206 3.49 -2.28 19.84
CA ASP A 206 3.14 -1.48 21.01
C ASP A 206 2.51 -0.15 20.56
N TYR A 207 1.21 -0.17 20.25
CA TYR A 207 0.48 0.96 19.70
C TYR A 207 0.11 2.03 20.76
N MET A 208 0.45 1.82 22.03
CA MET A 208 0.18 2.79 23.11
C MET A 208 1.44 3.50 23.62
N ALA A 209 2.64 3.04 23.24
CA ALA A 209 3.86 3.77 23.53
C ALA A 209 3.91 5.10 22.78
N GLU A 210 4.13 6.19 23.51
CA GLU A 210 4.45 7.50 22.93
C GLU A 210 5.71 7.43 22.05
N PRO A 211 5.89 8.35 21.09
CA PRO A 211 7.01 8.31 20.14
C PRO A 211 8.40 8.11 20.77
N ILE A 212 8.66 8.68 21.95
CA ILE A 212 9.94 8.51 22.66
C ILE A 212 10.15 7.05 23.10
N GLY A 213 9.12 6.40 23.66
CA GLY A 213 9.18 5.01 24.11
C GLY A 213 8.98 3.99 22.97
N LYS A 214 8.27 4.37 21.91
CA LYS A 214 8.01 3.55 20.73
C LYS A 214 9.27 3.38 19.89
N TYR A 215 10.03 4.46 19.67
CA TYR A 215 11.15 4.44 18.75
C TYR A 215 12.25 3.40 19.08
N PRO A 216 12.71 3.23 20.34
CA PRO A 216 13.66 2.17 20.69
C PRO A 216 13.15 0.76 20.37
N LYS A 217 11.82 0.53 20.44
CA LYS A 217 11.21 -0.77 20.08
C LYS A 217 11.24 -0.99 18.57
N ILE A 218 11.04 0.07 17.79
CA ILE A 218 11.17 0.03 16.33
C ILE A 218 12.60 -0.34 15.94
N GLU A 219 13.62 0.32 16.50
CA GLU A 219 15.01 0.00 16.20
C GLU A 219 15.39 -1.42 16.65
N ALA A 220 14.94 -1.83 17.84
CA ALA A 220 15.19 -3.18 18.35
C ALA A 220 14.60 -4.25 17.42
N GLN A 221 13.42 -4.01 16.86
CA GLN A 221 12.80 -4.95 15.92
C GLN A 221 13.57 -5.03 14.60
N PHE A 222 14.10 -3.91 14.09
CA PHE A 222 15.00 -3.94 12.92
C PHE A 222 16.29 -4.72 13.18
N ARG A 223 16.95 -4.46 14.32
CA ARG A 223 18.14 -5.20 14.76
C ARG A 223 17.86 -6.70 14.86
N LYS A 224 16.71 -7.06 15.44
CA LYS A 224 16.27 -8.45 15.58
C LYS A 224 16.01 -9.10 14.22
N ALA A 225 15.35 -8.41 13.30
CA ALA A 225 15.10 -8.92 11.94
C ALA A 225 16.40 -9.19 11.17
N ALA A 226 17.37 -8.28 11.27
CA ALA A 226 18.68 -8.43 10.65
C ALA A 226 19.50 -9.59 11.27
N ALA A 227 19.43 -9.77 12.59
CA ALA A 227 20.21 -10.77 13.32
C ALA A 227 19.61 -12.19 13.30
N GLN A 228 18.28 -12.31 13.16
CA GLN A 228 17.55 -13.59 13.32
C GLN A 228 16.56 -13.81 12.16
N PRO A 229 17.04 -13.92 10.91
CA PRO A 229 16.16 -14.13 9.77
C PRO A 229 15.45 -15.48 9.85
N GLY A 230 14.22 -15.55 9.31
CA GLY A 230 13.45 -16.80 9.20
C GLY A 230 11.95 -16.60 9.47
N LYS A 231 11.61 -15.66 10.33
CA LYS A 231 10.22 -15.19 10.52
C LYS A 231 9.90 -14.04 9.57
N LEU A 232 8.62 -13.84 9.31
CA LEU A 232 8.11 -12.59 8.75
C LEU A 232 8.01 -11.56 9.88
N PHE A 233 9.00 -10.69 9.95
CA PHE A 233 9.02 -9.60 10.93
C PHE A 233 7.99 -8.55 10.57
N MET A 234 7.31 -8.03 11.59
CA MET A 234 6.41 -6.88 11.49
C MET A 234 6.84 -5.82 12.49
N ASN A 235 7.06 -4.62 11.99
CA ASN A 235 7.55 -3.51 12.77
C ASN A 235 6.64 -2.30 12.58
N TYR A 236 5.56 -2.23 13.37
CA TYR A 236 4.63 -1.12 13.32
C TYR A 236 5.33 0.15 13.81
N VAL A 237 5.50 1.10 12.89
CA VAL A 237 5.97 2.46 13.19
C VAL A 237 4.81 3.29 13.74
N SER A 238 3.59 3.00 13.29
CA SER A 238 2.36 3.62 13.81
C SER A 238 2.23 3.42 15.32
N THR A 239 1.60 4.40 15.95
CA THR A 239 1.20 4.35 17.36
C THR A 239 0.04 5.31 17.57
N ALA A 240 -0.91 4.93 18.41
CA ALA A 240 -1.97 5.81 18.87
C ALA A 240 -1.45 6.70 20.00
N ALA A 241 -0.98 6.09 21.10
CA ALA A 241 -0.47 6.80 22.28
C ALA A 241 -1.38 7.96 22.77
N LEU A 242 -2.70 7.85 22.55
CA LEU A 242 -3.70 8.91 22.80
C LEU A 242 -3.43 10.25 22.08
N LEU A 243 -2.55 10.25 21.08
CA LEU A 243 -2.18 11.38 20.25
C LEU A 243 -2.74 11.20 18.83
N PRO A 244 -2.96 12.30 18.07
CA PRO A 244 -3.28 12.21 16.65
C PRO A 244 -2.22 11.37 15.90
N PRO A 245 -2.58 10.33 15.10
CA PRO A 245 -1.60 9.50 14.39
C PRO A 245 -0.64 10.33 13.54
N ARG A 246 -1.11 11.43 12.94
CA ARG A 246 -0.25 12.37 12.20
C ARG A 246 0.86 12.96 13.06
N SER A 247 0.56 13.34 14.31
CA SER A 247 1.53 13.88 15.26
C SER A 247 2.59 12.85 15.65
N ASN A 248 2.22 11.58 15.73
CA ASN A 248 3.15 10.48 15.99
C ASN A 248 4.04 10.20 14.76
N ALA A 249 3.43 10.12 13.57
CA ALA A 249 4.13 9.91 12.31
C ALA A 249 5.20 10.97 12.04
N ASP A 250 4.86 12.26 12.22
CA ASP A 250 5.81 13.37 12.01
C ASP A 250 7.03 13.31 12.95
N ARG A 251 6.94 12.58 14.08
CA ARG A 251 8.06 12.36 15.03
C ARG A 251 8.83 11.06 14.79
N LEU A 252 8.16 10.02 14.27
CA LEU A 252 8.73 8.69 14.12
C LEU A 252 9.29 8.45 12.71
N ASN A 253 8.54 8.78 11.67
CA ASN A 253 8.91 8.50 10.27
C ASN A 253 10.28 9.09 9.89
N PRO A 254 10.61 10.37 10.22
CA PRO A 254 11.95 10.91 9.93
C PRO A 254 13.08 10.19 10.68
N ARG A 255 12.83 9.74 11.91
CA ARG A 255 13.83 9.01 12.70
C ARG A 255 14.07 7.62 12.12
N VAL A 256 13.00 6.92 11.74
CA VAL A 256 13.08 5.62 11.07
C VAL A 256 13.85 5.75 9.75
N LYS A 257 13.55 6.76 8.94
CA LYS A 257 14.32 7.04 7.71
C LYS A 257 15.81 7.22 8.01
N SER A 258 16.15 8.11 8.94
CA SER A 258 17.54 8.38 9.31
C SER A 258 18.27 7.14 9.85
N PHE A 259 17.57 6.27 10.60
CA PHE A 259 18.13 5.01 11.09
C PHE A 259 18.48 4.06 9.96
N LEU A 260 17.54 3.84 9.04
CA LEU A 260 17.71 2.96 7.87
C LEU A 260 18.83 3.45 6.94
N GLU A 261 19.00 4.76 6.80
CA GLU A 261 20.08 5.38 6.03
C GLU A 261 21.41 5.46 6.76
N GLY A 262 21.41 5.16 8.06
CA GLY A 262 22.59 5.19 8.90
C GLY A 262 23.56 4.04 8.60
N ALA A 263 24.82 4.23 9.00
CA ALA A 263 25.88 3.23 8.80
C ALA A 263 25.58 1.87 9.45
N GLU A 264 24.80 1.85 10.53
CA GLU A 264 24.41 0.61 11.23
C GLU A 264 23.55 -0.29 10.32
N ALA A 265 22.53 0.28 9.66
CA ALA A 265 21.56 -0.47 8.88
C ALA A 265 21.98 -0.66 7.41
N GLN A 266 22.99 0.05 6.92
CA GLN A 266 23.34 0.16 5.51
C GLN A 266 23.47 -1.18 4.77
N SER A 267 23.94 -2.23 5.44
CA SER A 267 24.14 -3.57 4.86
C SER A 267 23.01 -4.55 5.13
N TRP A 268 22.00 -4.17 5.92
CA TRP A 268 20.93 -5.07 6.31
C TRP A 268 19.92 -5.25 5.18
N THR A 269 19.41 -6.46 5.05
CA THR A 269 18.33 -6.81 4.11
C THR A 269 17.31 -7.72 4.78
N GLY A 270 16.08 -7.70 4.27
CA GLY A 270 14.99 -8.54 4.78
C GLY A 270 14.55 -8.14 6.18
N LEU A 271 14.20 -6.87 6.34
CA LEU A 271 13.76 -6.27 7.60
C LEU A 271 12.27 -6.53 7.89
N GLY A 272 11.57 -7.24 7.01
CA GLY A 272 10.17 -7.58 7.15
C GLY A 272 9.24 -6.46 6.69
N ILE A 273 8.01 -6.47 7.19
CA ILE A 273 6.98 -5.50 6.85
C ILE A 273 7.04 -4.33 7.83
N VAL A 274 6.94 -3.11 7.31
CA VAL A 274 7.00 -1.87 8.09
C VAL A 274 5.73 -1.05 7.87
N PRO A 275 4.65 -1.30 8.64
CA PRO A 275 3.43 -0.50 8.58
C PRO A 275 3.64 0.89 9.20
N MET A 276 3.27 1.93 8.46
CA MET A 276 3.46 3.34 8.85
C MET A 276 2.15 4.13 8.70
N ASP A 277 1.99 5.15 9.54
CA ASP A 277 1.01 6.22 9.31
C ASP A 277 1.65 7.30 8.42
N PHE A 278 0.91 7.81 7.44
CA PHE A 278 1.31 8.91 6.54
C PHE A 278 2.75 8.82 5.95
N PRO A 279 3.19 7.68 5.38
CA PRO A 279 4.57 7.55 4.90
C PRO A 279 4.93 8.56 3.79
N ASN A 280 3.95 9.02 3.02
CA ASN A 280 4.11 10.02 1.95
C ASN A 280 4.52 11.41 2.46
N THR A 281 4.41 11.70 3.76
CA THR A 281 4.77 13.01 4.32
C THR A 281 6.26 13.09 4.67
N THR A 282 6.97 11.94 4.64
CA THR A 282 8.42 11.87 4.84
C THR A 282 9.08 11.44 3.54
N SER A 283 9.56 12.42 2.78
CA SER A 283 10.21 12.18 1.47
C SER A 283 11.34 11.16 1.58
N GLY A 284 11.35 10.18 0.67
CA GLY A 284 12.38 9.13 0.58
C GLY A 284 12.31 8.04 1.66
N LEU A 285 11.31 8.03 2.55
CA LEU A 285 11.16 6.96 3.55
C LEU A 285 10.86 5.61 2.90
N VAL A 286 9.95 5.59 1.91
CA VAL A 286 9.64 4.36 1.17
C VAL A 286 10.87 3.86 0.42
N ASP A 287 11.62 4.75 -0.25
CA ASP A 287 12.86 4.40 -0.94
C ASP A 287 13.95 3.88 0.01
N ALA A 288 14.04 4.43 1.22
CA ALA A 288 14.96 3.93 2.25
C ALA A 288 14.64 2.48 2.61
N LEU A 289 13.36 2.14 2.83
CA LEU A 289 12.93 0.77 3.09
C LEU A 289 13.19 -0.17 1.90
N VAL A 290 12.87 0.26 0.68
CA VAL A 290 13.05 -0.54 -0.54
C VAL A 290 14.52 -0.94 -0.73
N ARG A 291 15.48 -0.06 -0.39
CA ARG A 291 16.93 -0.35 -0.47
C ARG A 291 17.39 -1.50 0.43
N HIS A 292 16.62 -1.90 1.45
CA HIS A 292 16.94 -3.05 2.31
C HIS A 292 16.37 -4.37 1.76
N ASN A 293 16.29 -4.50 0.45
CA ASN A 293 15.96 -5.76 -0.22
C ASN A 293 17.21 -6.38 -0.84
N PRO A 294 17.29 -7.72 -0.92
CA PRO A 294 18.39 -8.36 -1.63
C PRO A 294 18.39 -7.94 -3.10
N ALA A 295 19.57 -7.74 -3.67
CA ALA A 295 19.70 -7.66 -5.12
C ALA A 295 19.36 -9.04 -5.73
N GLY A 296 18.65 -9.04 -6.86
CA GLY A 296 18.37 -10.25 -7.65
C GLY A 296 19.59 -10.78 -8.40
#